data_AF-A0A2W4R2W6-F1
#
_entry.id   AF-A0A2W4R2W6-F1
#
_cell.length_a   1.000
_cell.length_b   1.000
_cell.length_c   1.000
_cell.angle_alpha   90.00
_cell.angle_beta   90.00
_cell.angle_gamma   90.00
#
_symmetry.space_group_name_H-M   'P 1'
#
loop_
_entity.id
_entity.type
_entity.pdbx_description
1 polymer ?
#
loop_
_entity_poly.entity_id
_entity_poly.type
_entity_poly.pdbx_seq_one_letter_code
_entity_poly.pdbx_strand_id
1 'polypeptide(L)'
;MMIWNNQSISDELKQLLTVWAREVDSAIRKTAGSRNVTEWCKKPQCWEEVSRQLSPPSHPLPPELHRLADTASGEPTQIELSEADQERVKSDIERCLAVDAAGWARIHHWGLATKRLNYVQRGVAHTLGEYAAAGWLRLPSAKQARHGARAIELAIEAGILD
;
A
#
# COMPACT_ATOMS: atom_id res chain seq x y z
N MET A 1 20.85 21.04 -5.56
CA MET A 1 20.20 19.83 -6.14
C MET A 1 21.19 18.68 -6.07
N MET A 2 21.39 18.07 -4.89
CA MET A 2 22.52 17.15 -4.64
C MET A 2 22.09 15.70 -4.33
N ILE A 3 20.81 15.50 -3.98
CA ILE A 3 20.24 14.21 -3.58
C ILE A 3 20.25 13.19 -4.72
N TRP A 4 20.11 13.63 -5.96
CA TRP A 4 20.03 12.77 -7.15
C TRP A 4 21.40 12.30 -7.67
N ASN A 5 22.48 13.02 -7.35
CA ASN A 5 23.82 12.74 -7.91
C ASN A 5 24.56 11.60 -7.20
N ASN A 6 24.04 11.13 -6.06
CA ASN A 6 24.70 10.11 -5.24
C ASN A 6 23.84 8.84 -5.08
N GLN A 7 22.87 8.62 -5.97
CA GLN A 7 22.06 7.40 -6.01
C GLN A 7 22.76 6.37 -6.91
N SER A 8 23.58 5.52 -6.31
CA SER A 8 24.17 4.35 -6.97
C SER A 8 23.83 3.10 -6.19
N ILE A 9 23.50 2.02 -6.89
CA ILE A 9 23.41 0.67 -6.33
C ILE A 9 24.77 0.00 -6.30
N SER A 10 24.91 -1.03 -5.47
CA SER A 10 26.10 -1.89 -5.42
C SER A 10 26.40 -2.53 -6.78
N ASP A 11 27.66 -2.84 -7.04
CA ASP A 11 28.06 -3.49 -8.29
C ASP A 11 27.55 -4.93 -8.36
N GLU A 12 27.42 -5.59 -7.21
CA GLU A 12 26.77 -6.88 -7.04
C GLU A 12 25.31 -6.83 -7.48
N LEU A 13 24.55 -5.80 -7.07
CA LEU A 13 23.15 -5.63 -7.48
C LEU A 13 23.06 -5.33 -8.99
N LYS A 14 23.96 -4.50 -9.54
CA LYS A 14 24.00 -4.25 -10.99
C LYS A 14 24.23 -5.54 -11.77
N GLN A 15 25.17 -6.37 -11.33
CA GLN A 15 25.47 -7.63 -11.99
C GLN A 15 24.28 -8.58 -11.93
N LEU A 16 23.65 -8.72 -10.75
CA LEU A 16 22.46 -9.54 -10.56
C LEU A 16 21.32 -9.10 -11.48
N LEU A 17 21.00 -7.80 -11.50
CA LEU A 17 19.96 -7.25 -12.37
C LEU A 17 20.26 -7.47 -13.86
N THR A 18 21.53 -7.37 -14.25
CA THR A 18 21.96 -7.56 -15.64
C THR A 18 21.75 -9.01 -16.09
N VAL A 19 21.96 -9.99 -15.21
CA VAL A 19 21.68 -11.41 -15.48
C VAL A 19 20.17 -11.64 -15.52
N TRP A 20 19.45 -11.27 -14.45
CA TRP A 20 18.02 -11.51 -14.31
C TRP A 20 17.18 -10.80 -15.38
N ALA A 21 17.56 -9.61 -15.83
CA ALA A 21 16.82 -8.92 -16.90
C ALA A 21 16.71 -9.78 -18.17
N ARG A 22 17.78 -10.49 -18.53
CA ARG A 22 17.79 -11.39 -19.70
C ARG A 22 17.01 -12.67 -19.44
N GLU A 23 17.15 -13.25 -18.25
CA GLU A 23 16.41 -14.46 -17.87
C GLU A 23 14.91 -14.21 -17.82
N VAL A 24 14.48 -13.09 -17.21
CA VAL A 24 13.09 -12.66 -17.13
C VAL A 24 12.51 -12.40 -18.52
N ASP A 25 13.18 -11.63 -19.39
CA ASP A 25 12.69 -11.38 -20.76
C ASP A 25 12.51 -12.69 -21.54
N SER A 26 13.50 -13.58 -21.48
CA SER A 26 13.44 -14.89 -22.13
C SER A 26 12.30 -15.76 -21.57
N ALA A 27 12.16 -15.84 -20.25
CA ALA A 27 11.11 -16.61 -19.59
C ALA A 27 9.72 -16.06 -19.90
N ILE A 28 9.53 -14.74 -19.91
CA ILE A 28 8.25 -14.10 -20.28
C ILE A 28 7.88 -14.45 -21.72
N ARG A 29 8.79 -14.31 -22.68
CA ARG A 29 8.52 -14.63 -24.09
C ARG A 29 8.20 -16.10 -24.29
N LYS A 30 8.92 -16.98 -23.61
CA LYS A 30 8.70 -18.43 -23.67
C LYS A 30 7.34 -18.85 -23.08
N THR A 31 6.99 -18.32 -21.91
CA THR A 31 5.75 -18.67 -21.18
C THR A 31 4.50 -18.01 -21.78
N ALA A 32 4.66 -16.87 -22.46
CA ALA A 32 3.55 -16.23 -23.18
C ALA A 32 3.03 -17.11 -24.33
N GLY A 33 3.89 -17.90 -24.97
CA GLY A 33 3.52 -18.73 -26.12
C GLY A 33 2.97 -17.88 -27.27
N SER A 34 1.73 -18.15 -27.69
CA SER A 34 1.02 -17.36 -28.73
C SER A 34 0.26 -16.15 -28.19
N ARG A 35 0.27 -15.91 -26.87
CA ARG A 35 -0.46 -14.80 -26.23
C ARG A 35 0.29 -13.49 -26.43
N ASN A 36 -0.43 -12.38 -26.36
CA ASN A 36 0.20 -11.08 -26.27
C ASN A 36 0.98 -10.96 -24.94
N VAL A 37 2.27 -10.61 -25.03
CA VAL A 37 3.17 -10.49 -23.88
C VAL A 37 2.66 -9.48 -22.85
N THR A 38 2.16 -8.31 -23.27
CA THR A 38 1.70 -7.28 -22.33
C THR A 38 0.44 -7.69 -21.57
N GLU A 39 -0.41 -8.54 -22.16
CA GLU A 39 -1.56 -9.12 -21.46
C GLU A 39 -1.16 -10.29 -20.57
N TRP A 40 -0.14 -11.06 -20.98
CA TRP A 40 0.39 -12.13 -20.14
C TRP A 40 0.99 -11.60 -18.85
N CYS A 41 1.83 -10.55 -18.93
CA CYS A 41 2.47 -9.93 -17.76
C CYS A 41 1.50 -9.34 -16.73
N LYS A 42 0.21 -9.15 -17.06
CA LYS A 42 -0.82 -8.69 -16.11
C LYS A 42 -1.40 -9.81 -15.26
N LYS A 43 -1.17 -11.06 -15.63
CA LYS A 43 -1.74 -12.23 -14.95
C LYS A 43 -0.80 -12.73 -13.84
N PRO A 44 -1.31 -13.08 -12.65
CA PRO A 44 -0.48 -13.62 -11.57
C PRO A 44 0.26 -14.90 -11.99
N GLN A 45 -0.35 -15.70 -12.87
CA GLN A 45 0.26 -16.91 -13.42
C GLN A 45 1.57 -16.64 -14.18
N CYS A 46 1.72 -15.45 -14.79
CA CYS A 46 2.97 -15.07 -15.44
C CYS A 46 4.13 -15.06 -14.45
N TRP A 47 3.93 -14.47 -13.27
CA TRP A 47 4.95 -14.44 -12.22
C TRP A 47 5.30 -15.83 -11.69
N GLU A 48 4.29 -16.68 -11.46
CA GLU A 48 4.50 -18.05 -10.98
C GLU A 48 5.35 -18.88 -11.94
N GLU A 49 5.15 -18.74 -13.25
CA GLU A 49 5.92 -19.48 -14.25
C GLU A 49 7.32 -18.90 -14.50
N VAL A 50 7.46 -17.58 -14.46
CA VAL A 50 8.75 -16.90 -14.67
C VAL A 50 9.67 -17.12 -13.49
N SER A 51 9.19 -16.96 -12.25
CA SER A 51 10.03 -17.05 -11.04
C SER A 51 10.70 -18.41 -10.87
N ARG A 52 10.07 -19.51 -11.32
CA ARG A 52 10.64 -20.86 -11.32
C ARG A 52 11.79 -21.07 -12.31
N GLN A 53 11.98 -20.16 -13.26
CA GLN A 53 13.01 -20.26 -14.31
C GLN A 53 14.22 -19.36 -14.05
N LEU A 54 14.19 -18.54 -12.99
CA LEU A 54 15.28 -17.62 -12.67
C LEU A 54 16.40 -18.34 -11.94
N SER A 55 17.64 -17.97 -12.28
CA SER A 55 18.80 -18.46 -11.54
C SER A 55 18.82 -17.88 -10.13
N PRO A 56 19.29 -18.64 -9.12
CA PRO A 56 19.50 -18.10 -7.79
C PRO A 56 20.49 -16.93 -7.83
N PRO A 57 20.40 -15.96 -6.91
CA PRO A 57 21.29 -14.82 -6.88
C PRO A 57 22.75 -15.24 -6.69
N SER A 58 23.66 -14.55 -7.39
CA SER A 58 25.10 -14.77 -7.29
C SER A 58 25.60 -14.51 -5.87
N HIS A 59 26.63 -15.24 -5.47
CA HIS A 59 27.32 -15.03 -4.18
C HIS A 59 28.60 -14.22 -4.42
N PRO A 60 28.89 -13.18 -3.62
CA PRO A 60 28.12 -12.72 -2.46
C PRO A 60 26.79 -12.06 -2.86
N LEU A 61 25.78 -12.22 -2.01
CA LEU A 61 24.49 -11.53 -2.17
C LEU A 61 24.73 -10.02 -2.19
N PRO A 62 23.97 -9.23 -2.98
CA PRO A 62 24.07 -7.79 -2.91
C PRO A 62 23.79 -7.24 -1.49
N PRO A 63 24.52 -6.24 -1.00
CA PRO A 63 24.32 -5.62 0.32
C PRO A 63 22.87 -5.22 0.58
N GLU A 64 22.16 -4.77 -0.45
CA GLU A 64 20.75 -4.37 -0.39
C GLU A 64 19.81 -5.54 -0.05
N LEU A 65 20.22 -6.79 -0.31
CA LEU A 65 19.39 -7.99 -0.12
C LEU A 65 19.76 -8.79 1.14
N HIS A 66 20.79 -8.40 1.90
CA HIS A 66 21.22 -9.16 3.08
C HIS A 66 20.13 -9.28 4.16
N ARG A 67 19.30 -8.23 4.36
CA ARG A 67 18.18 -8.26 5.31
C ARG A 67 17.14 -9.36 5.00
N LEU A 68 17.03 -9.76 3.73
CA LEU A 68 16.10 -10.80 3.29
C LEU A 68 16.65 -12.21 3.54
N ALA A 69 17.98 -12.37 3.60
CA ALA A 69 18.62 -13.64 3.88
C ALA A 69 18.41 -14.09 5.34
N ASP A 70 18.42 -13.15 6.29
CA ASP A 70 18.14 -13.44 7.70
C ASP A 70 16.68 -13.88 7.94
N THR A 71 15.77 -13.50 7.05
CA THR A 71 14.34 -13.85 7.13
C THR A 71 13.96 -15.14 6.39
N ALA A 72 14.88 -15.74 5.61
CA ALA A 72 14.57 -16.91 4.78
C ALA A 72 14.34 -18.21 5.57
N SER A 73 14.59 -18.21 6.89
CA SER A 73 14.26 -19.31 7.81
C SER A 73 12.88 -19.16 8.48
N GLY A 74 12.16 -18.08 8.21
CA GLY A 74 10.83 -17.84 8.78
C GLY A 74 9.73 -18.18 7.79
N GLU A 75 8.83 -19.09 8.17
CA GLU A 75 7.48 -19.14 7.60
C GLU A 75 6.90 -17.72 7.49
N PRO A 76 6.05 -17.43 6.49
CA PRO A 76 5.49 -16.10 6.29
C PRO A 76 4.83 -15.65 7.59
N THR A 77 5.51 -14.78 8.32
CA THR A 77 5.01 -14.25 9.58
C THR A 77 3.79 -13.41 9.20
N GLN A 78 2.60 -13.98 9.41
CA GLN A 78 1.43 -13.15 9.62
C GLN A 78 1.82 -12.26 10.79
N ILE A 79 2.09 -10.99 10.51
CA ILE A 79 2.31 -10.00 11.55
C ILE A 79 0.96 -9.88 12.25
N GLU A 80 0.75 -10.69 13.27
CA GLU A 80 -0.37 -10.53 14.19
C GLU A 80 -0.22 -9.14 14.79
N LEU A 81 -1.19 -8.27 14.49
CA LEU A 81 -1.24 -6.93 15.06
C LEU A 81 -1.25 -7.07 16.57
N SER A 82 -0.43 -6.27 17.26
CA SER A 82 -0.44 -6.23 18.72
C SER A 82 -1.85 -5.95 19.24
N GLU A 83 -2.19 -6.43 20.43
CA GLU A 83 -3.49 -6.14 21.04
C GLU A 83 -3.76 -4.62 21.12
N ALA A 84 -2.71 -3.83 21.35
CA ALA A 84 -2.78 -2.38 21.34
C ALA A 84 -3.13 -1.81 19.95
N ASP A 85 -2.60 -2.37 18.86
CA ASP A 85 -2.94 -1.93 17.51
C ASP A 85 -4.36 -2.33 17.11
N GLN A 86 -4.82 -3.51 17.56
CA GLN A 86 -6.20 -3.96 17.34
C GLN A 86 -7.20 -3.03 18.03
N GLU A 87 -6.93 -2.65 19.29
CA GLU A 87 -7.79 -1.73 20.05
C GLU A 87 -7.81 -0.33 19.43
N ARG A 88 -6.67 0.17 18.94
CA ARG A 88 -6.61 1.45 18.22
C ARG A 88 -7.43 1.43 16.95
N VAL A 89 -7.33 0.37 16.15
CA VAL A 89 -8.11 0.22 14.91
C VAL A 89 -9.60 0.19 15.22
N LYS A 90 -10.01 -0.54 16.27
CA LYS A 90 -11.40 -0.59 16.71
C LYS A 90 -11.91 0.79 17.15
N SER A 91 -11.15 1.50 17.97
CA SER A 91 -11.47 2.86 18.42
C SER A 91 -11.61 3.85 17.25
N ASP A 92 -10.71 3.78 16.26
CA ASP A 92 -10.79 4.60 15.05
C ASP A 92 -12.05 4.31 14.23
N ILE A 93 -12.47 3.04 14.14
CA ILE A 93 -13.70 2.64 13.45
C ILE A 93 -14.91 3.22 14.20
N GLU A 94 -14.99 3.04 15.52
CA GLU A 94 -16.10 3.56 16.34
C GLU A 94 -16.25 5.08 16.20
N ARG A 95 -15.13 5.82 16.21
CA ARG A 95 -15.12 7.27 15.94
C ARG A 95 -15.69 7.62 14.57
N CYS A 96 -15.37 6.85 13.54
CA CYS A 96 -15.90 7.08 12.20
C CYS A 96 -17.41 6.82 12.12
N LEU A 97 -17.89 5.78 12.80
CA LEU A 97 -19.31 5.40 12.84
C LEU A 97 -20.17 6.42 13.59
N ALA A 98 -19.59 7.14 14.57
CA ALA A 98 -20.27 8.16 15.35
C ALA A 98 -20.61 9.42 14.54
N VAL A 99 -19.95 9.65 13.41
CA VAL A 99 -20.21 10.81 12.54
C VAL A 99 -21.23 10.44 11.48
N ASP A 100 -22.32 11.20 11.41
CA ASP A 100 -23.39 11.00 10.44
C ASP A 100 -22.99 11.48 9.02
N ALA A 101 -23.85 11.18 8.04
CA ALA A 101 -23.60 11.56 6.65
C ALA A 101 -23.43 13.08 6.46
N ALA A 102 -24.20 13.88 7.22
CA ALA A 102 -24.10 15.34 7.18
C ALA A 102 -22.76 15.83 7.75
N GLY A 103 -22.29 15.26 8.86
CA GLY A 103 -20.98 15.54 9.44
C GLY A 103 -19.84 15.23 8.47
N TRP A 104 -19.86 14.07 7.84
CA TRP A 104 -18.87 13.72 6.82
C TRP A 104 -18.91 14.65 5.60
N ALA A 105 -20.10 15.08 5.17
CA ALA A 105 -20.23 16.07 4.10
C ALA A 105 -19.61 17.42 4.48
N ARG A 106 -19.79 17.89 5.73
CA ARG A 106 -19.13 19.10 6.25
C ARG A 106 -17.60 18.96 6.24
N ILE A 107 -17.08 17.85 6.77
CA ILE A 107 -15.64 17.55 6.79
C ILE A 107 -15.06 17.56 5.38
N HIS A 108 -15.72 16.88 4.43
CA HIS A 108 -15.26 16.80 3.04
C HIS A 108 -15.24 18.18 2.37
N HIS A 109 -16.32 18.96 2.51
CA HIS A 109 -16.42 20.29 1.92
C HIS A 109 -15.38 21.25 2.51
N TRP A 110 -15.21 21.25 3.84
CA TRP A 110 -14.19 22.03 4.52
C TRP A 110 -12.76 21.65 4.08
N GLY A 111 -12.50 20.35 3.91
CA GLY A 111 -11.22 19.85 3.43
C GLY A 111 -10.87 20.34 2.02
N LEU A 112 -11.88 20.45 1.13
CA LEU A 112 -11.72 21.02 -0.21
C LEU A 112 -11.41 22.52 -0.18
N ALA A 113 -12.10 23.28 0.67
CA ALA A 113 -11.95 24.73 0.76
C ALA A 113 -10.62 25.16 1.40
N THR A 114 -10.18 24.49 2.46
CA THR A 114 -9.05 24.96 3.29
C THR A 114 -7.72 24.28 3.01
N LYS A 115 -7.73 23.16 2.26
CA LYS A 115 -6.56 22.28 2.05
C LYS A 115 -5.89 21.78 3.33
N ARG A 116 -6.55 21.87 4.50
CA ARG A 116 -6.04 21.35 5.78
C ARG A 116 -6.10 19.82 5.87
N LEU A 117 -7.01 19.20 5.13
CA LEU A 117 -7.00 17.76 4.89
C LEU A 117 -6.11 17.43 3.69
N ASN A 118 -5.27 16.41 3.80
CA ASN A 118 -4.51 15.90 2.67
C ASN A 118 -5.42 15.17 1.66
N TYR A 119 -4.89 14.85 0.47
CA TYR A 119 -5.67 14.20 -0.60
C TYR A 119 -6.33 12.89 -0.16
N VAL A 120 -5.64 12.07 0.64
CA VAL A 120 -6.17 10.80 1.14
C VAL A 120 -7.30 11.03 2.13
N GLN A 121 -7.13 11.94 3.09
CA GLN A 121 -8.17 12.28 4.08
C GLN A 121 -9.43 12.84 3.41
N ARG A 122 -9.29 13.66 2.36
CA ARG A 122 -10.45 14.15 1.59
C ARG A 122 -11.19 13.01 0.89
N GLY A 123 -10.47 12.13 0.21
CA GLY A 123 -11.07 10.96 -0.44
C GLY A 123 -11.77 10.04 0.56
N VAL A 124 -11.14 9.80 1.71
CA VAL A 124 -11.73 9.00 2.79
C VAL A 124 -12.98 9.68 3.36
N ALA A 125 -12.97 10.98 3.63
CA ALA A 125 -14.14 11.70 4.14
C ALA A 125 -15.34 11.61 3.17
N HIS A 126 -15.09 11.68 1.87
CA HIS A 126 -16.13 11.47 0.86
C HIS A 126 -16.72 10.05 0.93
N THR A 127 -15.86 9.03 0.90
CA THR A 127 -16.30 7.62 0.98
C THR A 127 -17.03 7.29 2.28
N LEU A 128 -16.56 7.81 3.42
CA LEU A 128 -17.22 7.59 4.71
C LEU A 128 -18.57 8.29 4.79
N GLY A 129 -18.73 9.44 4.12
CA GLY A 129 -20.03 10.08 3.94
C GLY A 129 -21.02 9.21 3.16
N GLU A 130 -20.57 8.52 2.10
CA GLU A 130 -21.41 7.56 1.37
C GLU A 130 -21.80 6.36 2.23
N TYR A 131 -20.86 5.83 3.03
CA TYR A 131 -21.14 4.69 3.91
C TYR A 131 -22.15 5.08 4.99
N ALA A 132 -21.99 6.25 5.60
CA ALA A 132 -22.93 6.79 6.58
C ALA A 132 -24.32 7.03 5.96
N ALA A 133 -24.39 7.59 4.75
CA ALA A 133 -25.65 7.81 4.04
C ALA A 133 -26.37 6.49 3.70
N ALA A 134 -25.60 5.44 3.43
CA ALA A 134 -26.10 4.09 3.22
C ALA A 134 -26.40 3.33 4.53
N GLY A 135 -26.32 3.97 5.70
CA GLY A 135 -26.59 3.34 7.00
C GLY A 135 -25.52 2.33 7.44
N TRP A 136 -24.26 2.56 7.07
CA TRP A 136 -23.11 1.72 7.43
C TRP A 136 -23.21 0.24 7.01
N LEU A 137 -23.87 -0.04 5.87
CA LEU A 137 -23.87 -1.39 5.26
C LEU A 137 -22.46 -1.95 5.02
N ARG A 138 -21.49 -1.06 4.85
CA ARG A 138 -20.06 -1.37 4.75
C ARG A 138 -19.30 -0.61 5.83
N LEU A 139 -18.49 -1.35 6.59
CA LEU A 139 -17.59 -0.77 7.58
C LEU A 139 -16.30 -0.21 6.94
N PRO A 140 -15.71 0.84 7.54
CA PRO A 140 -14.38 1.31 7.16
C PRO A 140 -13.31 0.23 7.34
N SER A 141 -12.38 0.12 6.41
CA SER A 141 -11.14 -0.64 6.64
C SER A 141 -10.25 0.06 7.67
N ALA A 142 -9.31 -0.65 8.31
CA ALA A 142 -8.38 -0.09 9.29
C ALA A 142 -7.64 1.17 8.79
N LYS A 143 -7.23 1.18 7.51
CA LYS A 143 -6.58 2.33 6.89
C LYS A 143 -7.54 3.51 6.71
N GLN A 144 -8.77 3.25 6.26
CA GLN A 144 -9.80 4.28 6.13
C GLN A 144 -10.15 4.85 7.50
N ALA A 145 -10.36 4.00 8.51
CA ALA A 145 -10.66 4.39 9.88
C ALA A 145 -9.58 5.32 10.44
N ARG A 146 -8.30 4.96 10.32
CA ARG A 146 -7.19 5.81 10.77
C ARG A 146 -7.17 7.18 10.10
N HIS A 147 -7.38 7.25 8.79
CA HIS A 147 -7.44 8.52 8.06
C HIS A 147 -8.70 9.32 8.37
N GLY A 148 -9.83 8.64 8.58
CA GLY A 148 -11.11 9.22 8.98
C GLY A 148 -11.05 9.82 10.38
N ALA A 149 -10.58 9.06 11.37
CA ALA A 149 -10.38 9.51 12.74
C ALA A 149 -9.50 10.77 12.79
N ARG A 150 -8.38 10.80 12.04
CA ARG A 150 -7.56 12.00 11.96
C ARG A 150 -8.26 13.18 11.28
N ALA A 151 -9.10 12.92 10.28
CA ALA A 151 -9.89 13.98 9.63
C ALA A 151 -10.95 14.56 10.57
N ILE A 152 -11.57 13.72 11.41
CA ILE A 152 -12.50 14.13 12.46
C ILE A 152 -11.80 15.02 13.48
N GLU A 153 -10.65 14.60 14.02
CA GLU A 153 -9.87 15.41 14.97
C GLU A 153 -9.56 16.80 14.42
N LEU A 154 -9.04 16.86 13.18
CA LEU A 154 -8.73 18.12 12.52
C LEU A 154 -9.97 19.00 12.29
N ALA A 155 -11.14 18.39 12.05
CA ALA A 155 -12.39 19.10 11.89
C ALA A 155 -12.92 19.65 13.21
N ILE A 156 -12.78 18.90 14.32
CA ILE A 156 -13.11 19.35 15.68
C ILE A 156 -12.19 20.50 16.10
N GLU A 157 -10.87 20.36 15.91
CA GLU A 157 -9.88 21.42 16.16
C GLU A 157 -10.19 22.72 15.38
N ALA A 158 -10.86 22.58 14.23
CA ALA A 158 -11.26 23.70 13.38
C ALA A 158 -12.69 24.21 13.64
N GLY A 159 -13.44 23.62 14.58
CA GLY A 159 -14.83 23.99 14.90
C GLY A 159 -15.85 23.66 13.80
N ILE A 160 -15.57 22.66 12.97
CA ILE A 160 -16.45 22.21 11.87
C ILE A 160 -17.40 21.09 12.32
N LEU A 161 -16.97 20.36 13.34
CA LEU A 161 -17.70 19.27 13.98
C LEU A 161 -17.69 19.51 15.50
N ASP A 162 -18.80 19.19 16.15
CA ASP A 162 -18.95 19.23 17.61
C ASP A 162 -18.58 17.87 18.23
#